data_AF-A0A944MWF9-F1
#
_entry.id   AF-A0A944MWF9-F1
#
_cell.length_a   1.000
_cell.length_b   1.000
_cell.length_c   1.000
_cell.angle_alpha   90.00
_cell.angle_beta   90.00
_cell.angle_gamma   90.00
#
_symmetry.space_group_name_H-M   'P 1'
#
loop_
_entity.id
_entity.type
_entity.pdbx_description
1 polymer ?
#
loop_
_entity_poly.entity_id
_entity_poly.type
_entity_poly.pdbx_seq_one_letter_code
_entity_poly.pdbx_strand_id
1 'polypeptide(L)'
;MAEAFRSSTSRPVGLRYRGDLVTNRQVYQGQAWYVVKDPIGLSYYRFRPEEYALLEMLDGEASLEDLKDNFEARFPPRRITVDEVSRFVSTLHRSGLVIGDRPGQGPQLNERRRQRVWSEWKNWLRSIMCLRFRGIDPDWILKKINPWFGWLYSPAALMIAAVYIFTALMLVLVNFETFRSKLPEFHQFFASGNWFYLAAALGITKVIHEFGHGLSCKYYGGECHEMGFMLLVFTPCLYCDVSDSWMLPSKWKRMMIGAGGMYIELILASTATFLWWNSHEGLFNQMCLNVMFVSSVSTLLFNANPLMRFDGY
;
A
#
# COMPACT_ATOMS: atom_id res chain seq x y z
N MET A 1 -3.84 52.19 23.81
CA MET A 1 -2.54 52.11 23.10
C MET A 1 -1.64 50.96 23.60
N ALA A 2 -2.17 49.87 24.19
CA ALA A 2 -1.34 48.82 24.81
C ALA A 2 -1.24 47.50 24.00
N GLU A 3 -1.83 47.41 22.80
CA GLU A 3 -1.89 46.16 22.02
C GLU A 3 -0.83 46.04 20.91
N ALA A 4 0.00 47.08 20.71
CA ALA A 4 0.84 47.18 19.52
C ALA A 4 2.19 46.43 19.59
N PHE A 5 2.58 45.86 20.74
CA PHE A 5 3.90 45.23 20.94
C PHE A 5 3.83 43.80 21.51
N ARG A 6 2.79 43.02 21.17
CA ARG A 6 2.87 41.56 21.37
C ARG A 6 3.81 40.95 20.33
N SER A 7 4.85 40.26 20.80
CA SER A 7 5.78 39.49 19.95
C SER A 7 4.98 38.65 18.97
N SER A 8 5.40 38.54 17.71
CA SER A 8 4.68 37.77 16.67
C SER A 8 4.43 36.31 17.09
N THR A 9 5.23 35.79 18.01
CA THR A 9 5.18 34.45 18.60
C THR A 9 4.08 34.26 19.66
N SER A 10 3.67 35.36 20.32
CA SER A 10 2.59 35.40 21.33
C SER A 10 1.18 35.60 20.73
N ARG A 11 1.09 35.68 19.39
CA ARG A 11 -0.20 35.77 18.69
C ARG A 11 -0.76 34.38 18.40
N PRO A 12 -2.10 34.20 18.45
CA PRO A 12 -2.75 32.96 18.06
C PRO A 12 -2.35 32.55 16.65
N VAL A 13 -1.95 31.29 16.51
CA VAL A 13 -1.58 30.71 15.22
C VAL A 13 -2.80 30.66 14.29
N GLY A 14 -4.02 30.53 14.85
CA GLY A 14 -5.25 30.49 14.07
C GLY A 14 -5.40 29.19 13.27
N LEU A 15 -4.76 28.11 13.74
CA LEU A 15 -4.79 26.78 13.12
C LEU A 15 -5.36 25.77 14.11
N ARG A 16 -6.31 24.97 13.64
CA ARG A 16 -7.00 23.96 14.42
C ARG A 16 -6.79 22.57 13.83
N TYR A 17 -6.65 21.57 14.70
CA TYR A 17 -6.68 20.16 14.35
C TYR A 17 -7.95 19.78 13.58
N ARG A 18 -7.79 18.95 12.54
CA ARG A 18 -8.91 18.48 11.73
C ARG A 18 -9.62 17.31 12.41
N GLY A 19 -10.89 17.49 12.77
CA GLY A 19 -11.64 16.51 13.56
C GLY A 19 -12.09 15.25 12.81
N ASP A 20 -11.99 15.22 11.49
CA ASP A 20 -12.31 14.06 10.63
C ASP A 20 -11.16 13.05 10.51
N LEU A 21 -9.96 13.39 11.00
CA LEU A 21 -8.79 12.52 10.93
C LEU A 21 -8.96 11.29 11.82
N VAL A 22 -8.61 10.12 11.28
CA VAL A 22 -8.68 8.86 12.02
C VAL A 22 -7.30 8.54 12.59
N THR A 23 -7.20 8.48 13.92
CA THR A 23 -5.93 8.23 14.61
C THR A 23 -5.90 6.85 15.25
N ASN A 24 -4.79 6.14 15.09
CA ASN A 24 -4.53 4.88 15.80
C ASN A 24 -3.15 4.89 16.49
N ARG A 25 -3.13 4.55 17.78
CA ARG A 25 -1.89 4.41 18.56
C ARG A 25 -1.33 3.01 18.39
N GLN A 26 -0.10 2.90 17.89
CA GLN A 26 0.62 1.64 17.70
C GLN A 26 1.91 1.62 18.52
N VAL A 27 2.35 0.43 18.95
CA VAL A 27 3.66 0.25 19.60
C VAL A 27 4.54 -0.57 18.68
N TYR A 28 5.69 -0.04 18.29
CA TYR A 28 6.65 -0.68 17.41
C TYR A 28 8.05 -0.64 18.05
N GLN A 29 8.68 -1.81 18.21
CA GLN A 29 10.00 -1.97 18.85
C GLN A 29 10.10 -1.27 20.22
N GLY A 30 9.03 -1.32 21.02
CA GLY A 30 8.97 -0.68 22.35
C GLY A 30 8.74 0.83 22.35
N GLN A 31 8.67 1.48 21.18
CA GLN A 31 8.32 2.89 21.04
C GLN A 31 6.87 3.05 20.58
N ALA A 32 6.14 3.97 21.21
CA ALA A 32 4.79 4.30 20.79
C ALA A 32 4.81 5.25 19.59
N TRP A 33 3.90 5.05 18.64
CA TRP A 33 3.69 5.84 17.44
C TRP A 33 2.19 6.10 17.27
N TYR A 34 1.82 7.25 16.73
CA TYR A 34 0.47 7.59 16.33
C TYR A 34 0.41 7.63 14.80
N VAL A 35 -0.44 6.80 14.21
CA VAL A 35 -0.70 6.79 12.77
C VAL A 35 -1.99 7.55 12.52
N VAL A 36 -1.91 8.66 11.79
CA VAL A 36 -3.04 9.53 11.45
C VAL A 36 -3.39 9.32 9.97
N LYS A 37 -4.63 8.93 9.70
CA LYS A 37 -5.19 8.76 8.35
C LYS A 37 -6.04 9.98 8.00
N ASP A 38 -5.74 10.58 6.84
CA ASP A 38 -6.64 11.51 6.16
C ASP A 38 -7.66 10.70 5.34
N PRO A 39 -8.95 10.65 5.72
CA PRO A 39 -9.95 9.84 5.02
C PRO A 39 -10.28 10.38 3.63
N ILE A 40 -10.01 11.65 3.34
CA ILE A 40 -10.31 12.30 2.06
C ILE A 40 -9.09 12.20 1.14
N GLY A 41 -7.91 12.50 1.66
CA GLY A 41 -6.65 12.47 0.93
C GLY A 41 -6.01 11.09 0.82
N LEU A 42 -6.56 10.07 1.51
CA LEU A 42 -6.00 8.72 1.65
C LEU A 42 -4.49 8.72 1.98
N SER A 43 -4.08 9.71 2.77
CA SER A 43 -2.68 9.94 3.14
C SER A 43 -2.46 9.53 4.59
N TYR A 44 -1.31 8.89 4.86
CA TYR A 44 -0.96 8.35 6.16
C TYR A 44 0.26 9.07 6.72
N TYR A 45 0.16 9.53 7.96
CA TYR A 45 1.23 10.23 8.66
C TYR A 45 1.57 9.50 9.95
N ARG A 46 2.86 9.42 10.26
CA ARG A 46 3.37 8.82 11.49
C ARG A 46 3.95 9.91 12.37
N PHE A 47 3.46 9.95 13.60
CA PHE A 47 3.92 10.88 14.62
C PHE A 47 4.42 10.12 15.84
N ARG A 48 5.47 10.64 16.46
CA ARG A 48 5.84 10.25 17.81
C ARG A 48 4.80 10.81 18.81
N PRO A 49 4.72 10.29 20.04
CA PRO A 49 3.73 10.73 21.02
C PRO A 49 3.81 12.23 21.32
N GLU A 50 5.01 12.81 21.25
CA GLU A 50 5.24 14.22 21.53
C GLU A 50 4.80 15.10 20.35
N GLU A 51 5.08 14.66 19.11
CA GLU A 51 4.62 15.34 17.89
C GLU A 51 3.10 15.30 17.76
N TYR A 52 2.49 14.16 18.12
CA TYR A 52 1.03 14.00 18.12
C TYR A 52 0.38 14.87 19.21
N ALA A 53 1.00 15.00 20.38
CA ALA A 53 0.50 15.90 21.42
C ALA A 53 0.52 17.37 20.97
N LEU A 54 1.57 17.81 20.26
CA LEU A 54 1.60 19.16 19.66
C LEU A 54 0.46 19.36 18.65
N LEU A 55 0.14 18.33 17.87
CA LEU A 55 -0.97 18.36 16.92
C LEU A 55 -2.32 18.49 17.65
N GLU A 56 -2.52 17.79 18.77
CA GLU A 56 -3.74 17.90 19.60
C GLU A 56 -3.88 19.25 20.31
N MET A 57 -2.76 19.93 20.61
CA MET A 57 -2.76 21.26 21.24
C MET A 57 -3.17 22.39 20.28
N LEU A 58 -3.28 22.14 18.97
CA LEU A 58 -3.74 23.11 17.99
C LEU A 58 -5.26 23.19 18.00
N ASP A 59 -5.80 24.08 18.84
CA ASP A 59 -7.24 24.32 19.02
C ASP A 59 -7.77 25.51 18.20
N GLY A 60 -6.87 26.31 17.61
CA GLY A 60 -7.18 27.53 16.87
C GLY A 60 -6.76 28.82 17.60
N GLU A 61 -6.64 28.77 18.93
CA GLU A 61 -6.37 29.94 19.77
C GLU A 61 -4.95 29.92 20.36
N ALA A 62 -4.32 28.75 20.46
CA ALA A 62 -2.95 28.62 20.98
C ALA A 62 -1.92 29.44 20.19
N SER A 63 -1.04 30.13 20.91
CA SER A 63 0.15 30.79 20.34
C SER A 63 1.35 29.84 20.24
N LEU A 64 2.40 30.22 19.49
CA LEU A 64 3.61 29.38 19.39
C LEU A 64 4.35 29.27 20.72
N GLU A 65 4.27 30.30 21.56
CA GLU A 65 4.81 30.28 22.93
C GLU A 65 3.99 29.34 23.82
N ASP A 66 2.65 29.41 23.76
CA ASP A 66 1.79 28.51 24.54
C ASP A 66 2.02 27.04 24.16
N LEU A 67 2.18 26.75 22.86
CA LEU A 67 2.46 25.40 22.37
C LEU A 67 3.81 24.90 22.88
N LYS A 68 4.83 25.75 22.90
CA LYS A 68 6.15 25.41 23.44
C LYS A 68 6.05 25.13 24.95
N ASP A 69 5.48 26.05 25.71
CA ASP A 69 5.46 25.97 27.17
C ASP A 69 4.63 24.76 27.64
N ASN A 70 3.48 24.50 26.99
CA ASN A 70 2.67 23.31 27.24
C ASN A 70 3.38 22.01 26.85
N PHE A 71 4.17 22.03 25.77
CA PHE A 71 4.97 20.88 25.37
C PHE A 71 6.06 20.54 26.39
N GLU A 72 6.82 21.55 26.83
CA GLU A 72 7.88 21.38 27.83
C GLU A 72 7.31 20.93 29.18
N ALA A 73 6.14 21.45 29.57
CA ALA A 73 5.43 21.02 30.77
C ALA A 73 4.95 19.56 30.69
N ARG A 74 4.51 19.10 29.51
CA ARG A 74 3.97 17.75 29.32
C ARG A 74 5.03 16.68 29.08
N PHE A 75 6.22 17.04 28.59
CA PHE A 75 7.32 16.10 28.30
C PHE A 75 8.70 16.49 28.89
N PRO A 76 8.85 16.66 30.23
CA PRO A 76 10.17 16.86 30.83
C PRO A 76 11.10 15.65 30.60
N PRO A 77 12.42 15.81 30.35
CA PRO A 77 13.22 17.05 30.30
C PRO A 77 13.40 17.62 28.88
N ARG A 78 12.54 17.25 27.91
CA ARG A 78 12.70 17.70 26.52
C ARG A 78 12.36 19.18 26.40
N ARG A 79 13.20 19.90 25.67
CA ARG A 79 13.00 21.31 25.33
C ARG A 79 12.85 21.47 23.83
N ILE A 80 12.06 22.45 23.42
CA ILE A 80 11.79 22.75 22.01
C ILE A 80 11.89 24.25 21.78
N THR A 81 12.45 24.64 20.64
CA THR A 81 12.52 26.05 20.25
C THR A 81 11.25 26.49 19.54
N VAL A 82 10.91 27.78 19.66
CA VAL A 82 9.74 28.37 18.96
C VAL A 82 9.86 28.18 17.44
N ASP A 83 11.08 28.22 16.90
CA ASP A 83 11.34 27.96 15.47
C ASP A 83 11.08 26.51 15.05
N GLU A 84 11.33 25.53 15.93
CA GLU A 84 10.97 24.13 15.68
C GLU A 84 9.46 23.92 15.70
N VAL A 85 8.75 24.52 16.66
CA VAL A 85 7.28 24.52 16.70
C VAL A 85 6.73 25.16 15.43
N SER A 86 7.23 26.33 15.04
CA SER A 86 6.81 27.04 13.82
C SER A 86 7.03 26.22 12.55
N ARG A 87 8.19 25.55 12.42
CA ARG A 87 8.48 24.64 11.29
C ARG A 87 7.56 23.41 11.29
N PHE A 88 7.28 22.84 12.46
CA PHE A 88 6.37 21.70 12.60
C PHE A 88 4.94 22.08 12.20
N VAL A 89 4.40 23.17 12.75
CA VAL A 89 3.08 23.71 12.40
C VAL A 89 2.98 24.03 10.91
N SER A 90 4.01 24.63 10.32
CA SER A 90 4.08 24.88 8.88
C SER A 90 4.03 23.59 8.05
N THR A 91 4.61 22.51 8.55
CA THR A 91 4.58 21.19 7.91
C THR A 91 3.18 20.58 8.01
N LEU A 92 2.53 20.67 9.18
CA LEU A 92 1.15 20.21 9.39
C LEU A 92 0.13 20.93 8.50
N HIS A 93 0.28 22.25 8.35
CA HIS A 93 -0.57 23.05 7.45
C HIS A 93 -0.36 22.65 5.99
N ARG A 94 0.89 22.43 5.58
CA ARG A 94 1.21 21.96 4.22
C ARG A 94 0.69 20.55 3.93
N SER A 95 0.61 19.68 4.94
CA SER A 95 0.07 18.32 4.81
C SER A 95 -1.45 18.27 4.93
N GLY A 96 -2.13 19.40 5.13
CA GLY A 96 -3.59 19.45 5.23
C GLY A 96 -4.18 18.86 6.51
N LEU A 97 -3.35 18.64 7.54
CA LEU A 97 -3.77 18.05 8.82
C LEU A 97 -4.38 19.08 9.79
N VAL A 98 -4.29 20.37 9.46
CA VAL A 98 -4.84 21.48 10.25
C VAL A 98 -5.55 22.46 9.33
N ILE A 99 -6.66 23.04 9.82
CA ILE A 99 -7.46 24.06 9.12
C ILE A 99 -7.17 25.41 9.75
N GLY A 100 -7.02 26.45 8.93
CA GLY A 100 -6.95 27.82 9.41
C GLY A 100 -8.22 28.61 9.11
N ASP A 101 -8.70 29.36 10.10
CA ASP A 101 -9.91 30.20 9.98
C ASP A 101 -9.65 31.57 9.33
N ARG A 102 -8.47 31.78 8.71
CA ARG A 102 -8.12 33.05 8.05
C ARG A 102 -8.38 33.01 6.53
N PRO A 103 -9.40 33.72 6.02
CA PRO A 103 -9.55 33.94 4.58
C PRO A 103 -8.38 34.80 4.07
N GLY A 104 -7.66 34.36 3.03
CA GLY A 104 -6.71 35.22 2.31
C GLY A 104 -5.30 34.67 1.99
N GLN A 105 -4.98 33.39 2.16
CA GLN A 105 -3.64 32.85 1.84
C GLN A 105 -3.38 32.53 0.35
N GLY A 106 -4.19 33.06 -0.58
CA GLY A 106 -4.03 32.85 -2.02
C GLY A 106 -2.64 33.26 -2.61
N PRO A 107 -2.00 34.36 -2.17
CA PRO A 107 -0.74 34.81 -2.77
C PRO A 107 0.51 34.02 -2.34
N GLN A 108 0.59 33.53 -1.10
CA GLN A 108 1.75 32.77 -0.60
C GLN A 108 1.86 31.35 -1.17
N LEU A 109 0.78 30.84 -1.77
CA LEU A 109 0.77 29.56 -2.50
C LEU A 109 1.43 29.66 -3.89
N ASN A 110 1.49 30.86 -4.48
CA ASN A 110 2.02 31.07 -5.83
C ASN A 110 3.56 31.20 -5.87
N GLU A 111 4.20 31.78 -4.85
CA GLU A 111 5.67 31.87 -4.79
C GLU A 111 6.33 30.51 -4.53
N ARG A 112 5.64 29.59 -3.84
CA ARG A 112 6.10 28.21 -3.61
C ARG A 112 6.04 27.32 -4.86
N ARG A 113 5.30 27.73 -5.90
CA ARG A 113 5.22 27.03 -7.21
C ARG A 113 6.55 27.10 -7.97
N ARG A 114 7.37 28.13 -7.73
CA ARG A 114 8.62 28.38 -8.48
C ARG A 114 9.80 27.53 -8.01
N GLN A 115 9.86 27.19 -6.72
CA GLN A 115 10.85 26.25 -6.16
C GLN A 115 10.47 24.77 -6.37
N ARG A 116 9.21 24.48 -6.73
CA ARG A 116 8.75 23.14 -7.08
C ARG A 116 9.30 22.64 -8.40
N VAL A 117 9.64 23.47 -9.37
CA VAL A 117 9.99 23.03 -10.75
C VAL A 117 11.15 22.03 -10.81
N TRP A 118 12.15 22.15 -9.94
CA TRP A 118 13.30 21.21 -9.90
C TRP A 118 13.01 19.92 -9.11
N SER A 119 12.10 19.98 -8.12
CA SER A 119 11.57 18.79 -7.42
C SER A 119 10.50 18.08 -8.28
N GLU A 120 9.78 18.84 -9.09
CA GLU A 120 8.83 18.39 -10.09
C GLU A 120 9.53 17.71 -11.25
N TRP A 121 10.73 18.12 -11.68
CA TRP A 121 11.50 17.34 -12.67
C TRP A 121 11.91 15.95 -12.15
N LYS A 122 12.30 15.83 -10.87
CA LYS A 122 12.55 14.52 -10.23
C LYS A 122 11.25 13.72 -10.04
N ASN A 123 10.15 14.37 -9.69
CA ASN A 123 8.83 13.74 -9.59
C ASN A 123 8.23 13.42 -10.96
N TRP A 124 8.61 14.11 -12.02
CA TRP A 124 8.21 13.92 -13.41
C TRP A 124 8.98 12.75 -14.03
N LEU A 125 10.28 12.63 -13.75
CA LEU A 125 11.04 11.40 -14.05
C LEU A 125 10.49 10.20 -13.28
N ARG A 126 10.11 10.35 -12.00
CA ARG A 126 9.37 9.32 -11.26
C ARG A 126 7.97 9.06 -11.84
N SER A 127 7.28 10.07 -12.34
CA SER A 127 5.94 9.95 -12.92
C SER A 127 5.97 9.29 -14.30
N ILE A 128 7.01 9.49 -15.11
CA ILE A 128 7.20 8.78 -16.38
C ILE A 128 7.56 7.32 -16.13
N MET A 129 8.41 7.06 -15.13
CA MET A 129 8.78 5.70 -14.73
C MET A 129 7.67 4.98 -13.96
N CYS A 130 6.61 5.68 -13.55
CA CYS A 130 5.48 5.18 -12.77
C CYS A 130 4.23 6.01 -13.11
N LEU A 131 3.67 5.78 -14.31
CA LEU A 131 2.40 6.40 -14.71
C LEU A 131 1.27 5.61 -14.08
N ARG A 132 0.62 6.16 -13.05
CA ARG A 132 -0.51 5.53 -12.34
C ARG A 132 -1.83 6.00 -12.93
N PHE A 133 -2.58 5.07 -13.50
CA PHE A 133 -3.95 5.29 -13.96
C PHE A 133 -4.91 4.77 -12.89
N ARG A 134 -5.51 5.71 -12.15
CA ARG A 134 -6.53 5.41 -11.14
C ARG A 134 -7.73 4.79 -11.87
N GLY A 135 -7.97 3.51 -11.63
CA GLY A 135 -8.99 2.74 -12.34
C GLY A 135 -10.36 2.90 -11.68
N ILE A 136 -10.63 2.05 -10.71
CA ILE A 136 -11.95 1.88 -10.09
C ILE A 136 -11.74 1.77 -8.57
N ASP A 137 -12.68 2.28 -7.78
CA ASP A 137 -12.77 1.95 -6.36
C ASP A 137 -13.36 0.53 -6.20
N PRO A 138 -12.54 -0.48 -5.82
CA PRO A 138 -12.97 -1.87 -5.74
C PRO A 138 -13.62 -2.18 -4.38
N ASP A 139 -13.70 -1.24 -3.43
CA ASP A 139 -14.09 -1.56 -2.06
C ASP A 139 -15.47 -2.19 -1.98
N TRP A 140 -16.40 -1.76 -2.82
CA TRP A 140 -17.74 -2.34 -2.90
C TRP A 140 -17.74 -3.79 -3.41
N ILE A 141 -16.87 -4.13 -4.38
CA ILE A 141 -16.70 -5.49 -4.90
C ILE A 141 -16.07 -6.36 -3.81
N LEU A 142 -14.99 -5.88 -3.22
CA LEU A 142 -14.27 -6.58 -2.15
C LEU A 142 -15.21 -6.83 -0.97
N LYS A 143 -16.03 -5.87 -0.56
CA LYS A 143 -17.01 -6.03 0.52
C LYS A 143 -18.07 -7.08 0.21
N LYS A 144 -18.50 -7.22 -1.04
CA LYS A 144 -19.45 -8.27 -1.48
C LYS A 144 -18.81 -9.66 -1.53
N ILE A 145 -17.56 -9.74 -1.98
CA ILE A 145 -16.82 -11.01 -2.18
C ILE A 145 -16.21 -11.51 -0.86
N ASN A 146 -15.88 -10.62 0.08
CA ASN A 146 -15.23 -10.95 1.35
C ASN A 146 -15.96 -11.99 2.21
N PRO A 147 -17.30 -12.01 2.34
CA PRO A 147 -17.98 -13.09 3.06
C PRO A 147 -17.77 -14.48 2.43
N TRP A 148 -17.58 -14.53 1.11
CA TRP A 148 -17.47 -15.77 0.34
C TRP A 148 -16.04 -16.29 0.25
N PHE A 149 -15.05 -15.39 0.22
CA PHE A 149 -13.64 -15.73 0.01
C PHE A 149 -12.71 -15.28 1.13
N GLY A 150 -13.16 -14.45 2.07
CA GLY A 150 -12.34 -13.95 3.18
C GLY A 150 -11.82 -15.07 4.08
N TRP A 151 -12.56 -16.18 4.21
CA TRP A 151 -12.12 -17.36 4.96
C TRP A 151 -10.81 -17.97 4.45
N LEU A 152 -10.41 -17.71 3.20
CA LEU A 152 -9.13 -18.15 2.63
C LEU A 152 -7.91 -17.61 3.39
N TYR A 153 -8.07 -16.51 4.12
CA TYR A 153 -7.03 -15.87 4.94
C TYR A 153 -7.14 -16.24 6.43
N SER A 154 -8.04 -17.16 6.79
CA SER A 154 -8.08 -17.73 8.13
C SER A 154 -6.84 -18.61 8.38
N PRO A 155 -6.34 -18.71 9.63
CA PRO A 155 -5.17 -19.54 9.94
C PRO A 155 -5.30 -21.00 9.51
N ALA A 156 -6.51 -21.56 9.61
CA ALA A 156 -6.79 -22.93 9.16
C ALA A 156 -6.71 -23.06 7.64
N ALA A 157 -7.32 -22.12 6.89
CA ALA A 157 -7.25 -22.12 5.44
C ALA A 157 -5.82 -21.92 4.93
N LEU A 158 -5.03 -21.05 5.56
CA LEU A 158 -3.60 -20.86 5.24
C LEU A 158 -2.80 -22.15 5.41
N MET A 159 -3.06 -22.92 6.48
CA MET A 159 -2.40 -24.21 6.70
C MET A 159 -2.78 -25.24 5.64
N ILE A 160 -4.08 -25.33 5.32
CA ILE A 160 -4.57 -26.24 4.27
C ILE A 160 -3.97 -25.86 2.92
N ALA A 161 -3.95 -24.57 2.58
CA ALA A 161 -3.35 -24.08 1.35
C ALA A 161 -1.85 -24.33 1.30
N ALA A 162 -1.12 -24.16 2.41
CA ALA A 162 0.30 -24.48 2.48
C ALA A 162 0.56 -25.97 2.22
N VAL A 163 -0.23 -26.87 2.80
CA VAL A 163 -0.15 -28.32 2.52
C VAL A 163 -0.48 -28.61 1.06
N TYR A 164 -1.51 -27.96 0.51
CA TYR A 164 -1.92 -28.13 -0.89
C TYR A 164 -0.85 -27.66 -1.90
N ILE A 165 -0.22 -26.51 -1.63
CA ILE A 165 0.89 -26.00 -2.44
C ILE A 165 2.09 -26.95 -2.33
N PHE A 166 2.38 -27.42 -1.12
CA PHE A 166 3.47 -28.34 -0.88
C PHE A 166 3.27 -29.68 -1.61
N THR A 167 2.06 -30.24 -1.62
CA THR A 167 1.78 -31.49 -2.36
C THR A 167 1.88 -31.30 -3.87
N ALA A 168 1.45 -30.17 -4.42
CA ALA A 168 1.65 -29.85 -5.84
C ALA A 168 3.15 -29.76 -6.18
N LEU A 169 3.93 -29.10 -5.33
CA LEU A 169 5.39 -29.01 -5.49
C LEU A 169 6.05 -30.41 -5.42
N MET A 170 5.64 -31.23 -4.45
CA MET A 170 6.16 -32.60 -4.32
C MET A 170 5.79 -33.47 -5.52
N LEU A 171 4.60 -33.31 -6.11
CA LEU A 171 4.22 -34.01 -7.34
C LEU A 171 5.23 -33.75 -8.47
N VAL A 172 5.61 -32.48 -8.66
CA VAL A 172 6.58 -32.05 -9.69
C VAL A 172 7.98 -32.56 -9.36
N LEU A 173 8.44 -32.44 -8.11
CA LEU A 173 9.79 -32.82 -7.72
C LEU A 173 10.01 -34.34 -7.73
N VAL A 174 9.05 -35.12 -7.23
CA VAL A 174 9.15 -36.58 -7.18
C VAL A 174 9.04 -37.19 -8.59
N ASN A 175 8.19 -36.62 -9.45
CA ASN A 175 7.99 -37.11 -10.82
C ASN A 175 8.70 -36.24 -11.86
N PHE A 176 9.85 -35.66 -11.52
CA PHE A 176 10.49 -34.62 -12.32
C PHE A 176 10.81 -35.06 -13.76
N GLU A 177 11.27 -36.30 -13.95
CA GLU A 177 11.57 -36.83 -15.29
C GLU A 177 10.30 -36.96 -16.15
N THR A 178 9.23 -37.52 -15.60
CA THR A 178 7.92 -37.66 -16.25
C THR A 178 7.28 -36.29 -16.50
N PHE A 179 7.44 -35.36 -15.57
CA PHE A 179 6.97 -33.99 -15.72
C PHE A 179 7.67 -33.33 -16.90
N ARG A 180 9.02 -33.43 -16.95
CA ARG A 180 9.84 -32.87 -18.03
C ARG A 180 9.52 -33.50 -19.38
N SER A 181 9.24 -34.80 -19.45
CA SER A 181 8.92 -35.46 -20.73
C SER A 181 7.54 -35.07 -21.28
N LYS A 182 6.60 -34.69 -20.41
CA LYS A 182 5.28 -34.16 -20.79
C LYS A 182 5.29 -32.68 -21.16
N LEU A 183 6.34 -31.94 -20.81
CA LEU A 183 6.42 -30.53 -21.17
C LEU A 183 6.64 -30.35 -22.68
N PRO A 184 5.93 -29.41 -23.34
CA PRO A 184 6.23 -29.06 -24.71
C PRO A 184 7.62 -28.45 -24.81
N GLU A 185 8.24 -28.61 -25.97
CA GLU A 185 9.52 -27.95 -26.23
C GLU A 185 9.37 -26.42 -26.17
N PHE A 186 10.44 -25.72 -25.78
CA PHE A 186 10.42 -24.27 -25.55
C PHE A 186 9.90 -23.48 -26.77
N HIS A 187 10.31 -23.86 -27.98
CA HIS A 187 9.86 -23.24 -29.23
C HIS A 187 8.36 -23.45 -29.49
N GLN A 188 7.82 -24.61 -29.12
CA GLN A 188 6.39 -24.91 -29.29
C GLN A 188 5.55 -24.14 -28.27
N PHE A 189 6.05 -24.01 -27.04
CA PHE A 189 5.38 -23.25 -25.99
C PHE A 189 5.28 -21.75 -26.30
N PHE A 190 6.35 -21.17 -26.89
CA PHE A 190 6.38 -19.76 -27.31
C PHE A 190 6.01 -19.56 -28.79
N ALA A 191 5.39 -20.55 -29.44
CA ALA A 191 4.87 -20.39 -30.78
C ALA A 191 3.80 -19.28 -30.83
N SER A 192 3.70 -18.59 -31.97
CA SER A 192 2.77 -17.46 -32.15
C SER A 192 1.30 -17.81 -31.86
N GLY A 193 0.91 -19.07 -32.09
CA GLY A 193 -0.42 -19.57 -31.76
C GLY A 193 -0.76 -19.60 -30.26
N ASN A 194 0.24 -19.64 -29.37
CA ASN A 194 0.04 -19.65 -27.91
C ASN A 194 0.13 -18.24 -27.28
N TRP A 195 0.62 -17.23 -27.99
CA TRP A 195 0.84 -15.89 -27.43
C TRP A 195 -0.44 -15.26 -26.89
N PHE A 196 -1.56 -15.43 -27.60
CA PHE A 196 -2.84 -14.91 -27.14
C PHE A 196 -3.27 -15.56 -25.82
N TYR A 197 -3.11 -16.89 -25.69
CA TYR A 197 -3.47 -17.61 -24.48
C TYR A 197 -2.53 -17.32 -23.31
N LEU A 198 -1.24 -17.15 -23.57
CA LEU A 198 -0.27 -16.70 -22.56
C LEU A 198 -0.57 -15.27 -22.07
N ALA A 199 -0.87 -14.35 -22.99
CA ALA A 199 -1.23 -12.98 -22.63
C ALA A 199 -2.55 -12.93 -21.84
N ALA A 200 -3.54 -13.73 -22.23
CA ALA A 200 -4.79 -13.86 -21.50
C ALA A 200 -4.57 -14.46 -20.09
N ALA A 201 -3.78 -15.53 -19.99
CA ALA A 201 -3.43 -16.13 -18.71
C ALA A 201 -2.74 -15.10 -17.80
N LEU A 202 -1.75 -14.36 -18.31
CA LEU A 202 -1.05 -13.28 -17.60
C LEU A 202 -1.99 -12.18 -17.11
N GLY A 203 -2.87 -11.68 -17.98
CA GLY A 203 -3.82 -10.64 -17.60
C GLY A 203 -4.78 -11.12 -16.50
N ILE A 204 -5.35 -12.31 -16.67
CA ILE A 204 -6.32 -12.87 -15.72
C ILE A 204 -5.66 -13.18 -14.37
N THR A 205 -4.50 -13.85 -14.36
CA THR A 205 -3.81 -14.17 -13.11
C THR A 205 -3.39 -12.90 -12.37
N LYS A 206 -2.98 -11.85 -13.08
CA LYS A 206 -2.64 -10.56 -12.45
C LYS A 206 -3.83 -9.82 -11.89
N VAL A 207 -4.99 -9.86 -12.55
CA VAL A 207 -6.23 -9.34 -11.96
C VAL A 207 -6.52 -10.09 -10.65
N ILE A 208 -6.49 -11.42 -10.68
CA ILE A 208 -6.75 -12.25 -9.50
C ILE A 208 -5.72 -12.01 -8.39
N HIS A 209 -4.45 -11.77 -8.73
CA HIS A 209 -3.37 -11.40 -7.79
C HIS A 209 -3.71 -10.11 -7.03
N GLU A 210 -4.11 -9.04 -7.73
CA GLU A 210 -4.50 -7.79 -7.07
C GLU A 210 -5.74 -7.95 -6.20
N PHE A 211 -6.72 -8.75 -6.64
CA PHE A 211 -7.86 -9.12 -5.80
C PHE A 211 -7.42 -9.87 -4.53
N GLY A 212 -6.35 -10.67 -4.60
CA GLY A 212 -5.74 -11.30 -3.43
C GLY A 212 -5.21 -10.28 -2.41
N HIS A 213 -4.53 -9.23 -2.86
CA HIS A 213 -4.12 -8.11 -2.00
C HIS A 213 -5.34 -7.40 -1.38
N GLY A 214 -6.33 -7.05 -2.19
CA GLY A 214 -7.55 -6.38 -1.72
C GLY A 214 -8.36 -7.20 -0.72
N LEU A 215 -8.58 -8.50 -0.99
CA LEU A 215 -9.33 -9.40 -0.10
C LEU A 215 -8.61 -9.61 1.22
N SER A 216 -7.28 -9.82 1.19
CA SER A 216 -6.50 -9.95 2.41
C SER A 216 -6.54 -8.68 3.27
N CYS A 217 -6.48 -7.50 2.64
CA CYS A 217 -6.64 -6.21 3.32
C CYS A 217 -8.01 -6.12 4.00
N LYS A 218 -9.09 -6.44 3.27
CA LYS A 218 -10.46 -6.41 3.78
C LYS A 218 -10.69 -7.40 4.92
N TYR A 219 -10.15 -8.60 4.81
CA TYR A 219 -10.27 -9.64 5.85
C TYR A 219 -9.63 -9.20 7.17
N TYR A 220 -8.50 -8.50 7.14
CA TYR A 220 -7.85 -7.99 8.35
C TYR A 220 -8.42 -6.64 8.84
N GLY A 221 -9.45 -6.11 8.18
CA GLY A 221 -10.17 -4.90 8.58
C GLY A 221 -9.67 -3.60 7.96
N GLY A 222 -8.84 -3.67 6.90
CA GLY A 222 -8.46 -2.50 6.10
C GLY A 222 -9.38 -2.26 4.91
N GLU A 223 -9.18 -1.14 4.23
CA GLU A 223 -9.91 -0.73 3.04
C GLU A 223 -8.97 -0.62 1.81
N CYS A 224 -9.41 -1.07 0.63
CA CYS A 224 -8.72 -0.81 -0.65
C CYS A 224 -9.68 0.03 -1.50
N HIS A 225 -9.39 1.33 -1.57
CA HIS A 225 -10.22 2.33 -2.28
C HIS A 225 -9.73 2.59 -3.71
N GLU A 226 -8.64 1.93 -4.13
CA GLU A 226 -8.08 2.15 -5.44
C GLU A 226 -7.48 0.87 -6.02
N MET A 227 -8.02 0.40 -7.13
CA MET A 227 -7.40 -0.59 -7.99
C MET A 227 -7.25 -0.01 -9.40
N GLY A 228 -6.12 -0.25 -10.02
CA GLY A 228 -5.86 0.35 -11.31
C GLY A 228 -4.73 -0.29 -12.07
N PHE A 229 -4.29 0.45 -13.07
CA PHE A 229 -3.22 0.07 -13.97
C PHE A 229 -2.10 1.08 -13.85
N MET A 230 -0.87 0.61 -13.81
CA MET A 230 0.32 1.45 -13.80
C MET A 230 1.31 1.00 -14.86
N LEU A 231 1.99 1.95 -15.49
CA LEU A 231 3.14 1.67 -16.34
C LEU A 231 4.40 1.92 -15.53
N LEU A 232 5.09 0.85 -15.16
CA LEU A 232 6.38 0.92 -14.51
C LEU A 232 7.49 0.71 -15.55
N VAL A 233 8.26 1.75 -15.86
CA VAL A 233 9.31 1.70 -16.92
C VAL A 233 8.73 1.12 -18.22
N PHE A 234 7.58 1.65 -18.67
CA PHE A 234 6.80 1.16 -19.83
C PHE A 234 6.26 -0.28 -19.74
N THR A 235 6.43 -0.96 -18.62
CA THR A 235 5.86 -2.29 -18.39
C THR A 235 4.48 -2.16 -17.75
N PRO A 236 3.42 -2.73 -18.37
CA PRO A 236 2.08 -2.76 -17.78
C PRO A 236 2.06 -3.57 -16.48
N CYS A 237 1.55 -2.98 -15.40
CA CYS A 237 1.31 -3.64 -14.12
C CYS A 237 -0.07 -3.24 -13.58
N LEU A 238 -0.78 -4.18 -12.97
CA LEU A 238 -1.96 -3.85 -12.17
C LEU A 238 -1.51 -3.51 -10.74
N TYR A 239 -2.35 -2.79 -9.99
CA TYR A 239 -2.10 -2.52 -8.58
C TYR A 239 -3.42 -2.43 -7.79
N CYS A 240 -3.43 -2.87 -6.54
CA CYS A 240 -4.40 -2.49 -5.49
C CYS A 240 -3.69 -1.69 -4.40
N ASP A 241 -4.30 -0.57 -4.06
CA ASP A 241 -3.85 0.28 -2.96
C ASP A 241 -4.25 -0.34 -1.61
N VAL A 242 -3.29 -1.02 -0.99
CA VAL A 242 -3.41 -1.61 0.34
C VAL A 242 -2.70 -0.76 1.41
N SER A 243 -2.50 0.54 1.17
CA SER A 243 -1.86 1.45 2.13
C SER A 243 -2.59 1.49 3.48
N ASP A 244 -3.88 1.17 3.53
CA ASP A 244 -4.63 1.07 4.79
C ASP A 244 -4.09 -0.01 5.75
N SER A 245 -3.34 -0.98 5.23
CA SER A 245 -2.61 -1.96 6.04
C SER A 245 -1.65 -1.31 7.04
N TRP A 246 -1.17 -0.09 6.78
CA TRP A 246 -0.32 0.67 7.69
C TRP A 246 -1.04 1.01 9.02
N MET A 247 -2.37 1.04 9.04
CA MET A 247 -3.17 1.25 10.25
C MET A 247 -3.25 0.01 11.16
N LEU A 248 -2.88 -1.18 10.66
CA LEU A 248 -2.94 -2.41 11.44
C LEU A 248 -1.76 -2.48 12.43
N PRO A 249 -1.97 -2.78 13.72
CA PRO A 249 -0.87 -2.84 14.69
C PRO A 249 0.08 -4.04 14.47
N SER A 250 -0.43 -5.16 13.95
CA SER A 250 0.36 -6.39 13.78
C SER A 250 1.17 -6.40 12.48
N LYS A 251 2.50 -6.49 12.61
CA LYS A 251 3.43 -6.63 11.46
C LYS A 251 3.15 -7.87 10.62
N TRP A 252 2.69 -8.96 11.24
CA TRP A 252 2.39 -10.21 10.55
C TRP A 252 1.15 -10.07 9.66
N LYS A 253 0.12 -9.35 10.12
CA LYS A 253 -1.07 -9.05 9.29
C LYS A 253 -0.68 -8.19 8.08
N ARG A 254 0.17 -7.17 8.27
CA ARG A 254 0.69 -6.35 7.16
C ARG A 254 1.46 -7.18 6.14
N MET A 255 2.32 -8.08 6.63
CA MET A 255 3.08 -8.98 5.76
C MET A 255 2.17 -9.92 4.98
N MET A 256 1.12 -10.46 5.62
CA MET A 256 0.12 -11.29 4.93
C MET A 256 -0.66 -10.52 3.87
N ILE A 257 -0.95 -9.23 4.09
CA ILE A 257 -1.60 -8.38 3.07
C ILE A 257 -0.66 -8.16 1.89
N GLY A 258 0.61 -7.84 2.15
CA GLY A 258 1.64 -7.71 1.12
C GLY A 258 1.99 -9.03 0.42
N ALA A 259 1.71 -10.18 1.03
CA ALA A 259 1.85 -11.50 0.41
C ALA A 259 0.55 -12.03 -0.21
N GLY A 260 -0.56 -11.29 -0.10
CA GLY A 260 -1.90 -11.76 -0.47
C GLY A 260 -2.02 -12.17 -1.94
N GLY A 261 -1.43 -11.40 -2.86
CA GLY A 261 -1.38 -11.73 -4.28
C GLY A 261 -0.55 -12.98 -4.56
N MET A 262 0.69 -13.04 -4.06
CA MET A 262 1.57 -14.21 -4.21
C MET A 262 0.94 -15.49 -3.65
N TYR A 263 0.25 -15.40 -2.51
CA TYR A 263 -0.49 -16.53 -1.93
C TYR A 263 -1.54 -17.08 -2.91
N ILE A 264 -2.30 -16.21 -3.56
CA ILE A 264 -3.30 -16.61 -4.55
C ILE A 264 -2.63 -17.13 -5.84
N GLU A 265 -1.54 -16.51 -6.31
CA GLU A 265 -0.76 -17.02 -7.44
C GLU A 265 -0.25 -18.45 -7.19
N LEU A 266 0.24 -18.74 -5.98
CA LEU A 266 0.68 -20.09 -5.60
C LEU A 266 -0.47 -21.10 -5.58
N ILE A 267 -1.65 -20.71 -5.10
CA ILE A 267 -2.84 -21.57 -5.15
C ILE A 267 -3.20 -21.85 -6.62
N LEU A 268 -3.26 -20.81 -7.46
CA LEU A 268 -3.55 -20.96 -8.89
C LEU A 268 -2.53 -21.84 -9.60
N ALA A 269 -1.24 -21.64 -9.33
CA ALA A 269 -0.17 -22.48 -9.87
C ALA A 269 -0.36 -23.94 -9.45
N SER A 270 -0.62 -24.19 -8.17
CA SER A 270 -0.82 -25.54 -7.63
C SER A 270 -2.03 -26.24 -8.23
N THR A 271 -3.16 -25.54 -8.34
CA THR A 271 -4.36 -26.06 -8.98
C THR A 271 -4.12 -26.35 -10.46
N ALA A 272 -3.44 -25.44 -11.16
CA ALA A 272 -3.07 -25.63 -12.55
C ALA A 272 -2.13 -26.83 -12.74
N THR A 273 -1.17 -27.05 -11.84
CA THR A 273 -0.30 -28.24 -11.83
C THR A 273 -1.10 -29.53 -11.74
N PHE A 274 -2.04 -29.64 -10.81
CA PHE A 274 -2.85 -30.84 -10.67
C PHE A 274 -3.77 -31.08 -11.87
N LEU A 275 -4.43 -30.03 -12.38
CA LEU A 275 -5.31 -30.12 -13.54
C LEU A 275 -4.52 -30.48 -14.81
N TRP A 276 -3.34 -29.88 -14.98
CA TRP A 276 -2.43 -30.21 -16.08
C TRP A 276 -1.97 -31.66 -16.00
N TRP A 277 -1.53 -32.11 -14.83
CA TRP A 277 -1.01 -33.46 -14.63
C TRP A 277 -2.03 -34.56 -14.96
N ASN A 278 -3.30 -34.30 -14.65
CA ASN A 278 -4.40 -35.25 -14.82
C ASN A 278 -5.20 -35.07 -16.13
N SER A 279 -4.81 -34.13 -17.00
CA SER A 279 -5.50 -33.88 -18.27
C SER A 279 -4.76 -34.47 -19.46
N HIS A 280 -5.50 -34.73 -20.54
CA HIS A 280 -4.98 -35.14 -21.83
C HIS A 280 -4.55 -33.93 -22.67
N GLU A 281 -3.68 -34.16 -23.65
CA GLU A 281 -3.24 -33.13 -24.60
C GLU A 281 -4.43 -32.44 -25.27
N GLY A 282 -4.43 -31.11 -25.25
CA GLY A 282 -5.51 -30.27 -25.78
C GLY A 282 -5.49 -28.87 -25.18
N LEU A 283 -6.49 -28.05 -25.55
CA LEU A 283 -6.57 -26.65 -25.14
C LEU A 283 -6.62 -26.49 -23.62
N PHE A 284 -7.36 -27.33 -22.91
CA PHE A 284 -7.46 -27.26 -21.44
C PHE A 284 -6.11 -27.52 -20.77
N ASN A 285 -5.40 -28.55 -21.22
CA ASN A 285 -4.06 -28.86 -20.72
C ASN A 285 -3.10 -27.68 -21.01
N GLN A 286 -3.10 -27.15 -22.23
CA GLN A 286 -2.29 -25.98 -22.58
C GLN A 286 -2.60 -24.75 -21.71
N MET A 287 -3.86 -24.48 -21.42
CA MET A 287 -4.26 -23.38 -20.54
C MET A 287 -3.78 -23.58 -19.10
N CYS A 288 -3.90 -24.79 -18.56
CA CYS A 288 -3.35 -25.12 -17.25
C CYS A 288 -1.83 -24.92 -17.22
N LEU A 289 -1.12 -25.35 -18.27
CA LEU A 289 0.31 -25.13 -18.41
C LEU A 289 0.66 -23.64 -18.43
N ASN A 290 -0.07 -22.84 -19.20
CA ASN A 290 0.13 -21.39 -19.28
C ASN A 290 -0.07 -20.71 -17.92
N VAL A 291 -1.15 -21.05 -17.20
CA VAL A 291 -1.41 -20.50 -15.85
C VAL A 291 -0.35 -20.95 -14.85
N MET A 292 0.02 -22.24 -14.86
CA MET A 292 1.08 -22.78 -14.01
C MET A 292 2.40 -22.05 -14.25
N PHE A 293 2.80 -21.87 -15.52
CA PHE A 293 4.03 -21.19 -15.90
C PHE A 293 4.01 -19.72 -15.46
N VAL A 294 2.97 -18.97 -15.82
CA VAL A 294 2.88 -17.53 -15.54
C VAL A 294 2.84 -17.25 -14.04
N SER A 295 2.01 -17.96 -13.28
CA SER A 295 1.92 -17.78 -11.83
C SER A 295 3.22 -18.15 -11.13
N SER A 296 3.90 -19.23 -11.56
CA SER A 296 5.17 -19.65 -10.97
C SER A 296 6.31 -18.65 -11.27
N VAL A 297 6.44 -18.22 -12.53
CA VAL A 297 7.48 -17.25 -12.92
C VAL A 297 7.26 -15.91 -12.25
N SER A 298 6.02 -15.42 -12.21
CA SER A 298 5.65 -14.20 -11.50
C SER A 298 6.09 -14.30 -10.04
N THR A 299 5.55 -15.26 -9.29
CA THR A 299 5.85 -15.41 -7.86
C THR A 299 7.35 -15.57 -7.58
N LEU A 300 8.10 -16.28 -8.44
CA LEU A 300 9.56 -16.42 -8.31
C LEU A 300 10.30 -15.10 -8.55
N LEU A 301 9.94 -14.33 -9.59
CA LEU A 301 10.56 -13.03 -9.88
C LEU A 301 10.33 -12.02 -8.74
N PHE A 302 9.15 -12.03 -8.12
CA PHE A 302 8.86 -11.18 -6.96
C PHE A 302 9.61 -11.64 -5.71
N ASN A 303 9.67 -12.94 -5.42
CA ASN A 303 10.41 -13.46 -4.27
C ASN A 303 11.94 -13.34 -4.42
N ALA A 304 12.47 -13.42 -5.64
CA ALA A 304 13.90 -13.31 -5.92
C ALA A 304 14.41 -11.87 -5.90
N ASN A 305 13.54 -10.86 -5.89
CA ASN A 305 13.93 -9.45 -5.94
C ASN A 305 13.55 -8.67 -4.66
N PRO A 306 14.37 -8.76 -3.60
CA PRO A 306 14.17 -7.97 -2.37
C PRO A 306 14.33 -6.45 -2.57
N LEU A 307 14.77 -5.99 -3.75
CA LEU A 307 14.96 -4.57 -4.09
C LEU A 307 13.77 -3.95 -4.85
N MET A 308 12.98 -4.77 -5.55
CA MET A 308 11.79 -4.29 -6.27
C MET A 308 10.56 -4.39 -5.38
N ARG A 309 10.33 -3.32 -4.60
CA ARG A 309 9.05 -3.08 -3.92
C ARG A 309 7.95 -2.85 -4.96
N PHE A 310 7.36 -3.93 -5.47
CA PHE A 310 6.19 -3.82 -6.33
C PHE A 310 4.88 -3.96 -5.54
N ASP A 311 4.84 -4.80 -4.49
CA ASP A 311 3.58 -5.11 -3.79
C ASP A 311 3.50 -4.53 -2.36
N GLY A 312 4.05 -3.34 -2.15
CA GLY A 312 4.00 -2.68 -0.84
C GLY A 312 4.33 -1.20 -0.89
N TYR A 313 3.31 -0.41 -1.26
CA TYR A 313 3.28 1.04 -1.07
C TYR A 313 2.35 1.39 0.10
#